data_AF-A0A0W0FSR6-F1
#
_entry.id   AF-A0A0W0FSR6-F1
#
_cell.length_a   1.000
_cell.length_b   1.000
_cell.length_c   1.000
_cell.angle_alpha   90.00
_cell.angle_beta   90.00
_cell.angle_gamma   90.00
#
_symmetry.space_group_name_H-M   'P 1'
#
loop_
_entity.id
_entity.type
_entity.pdbx_description
1 polymer ?
#
loop_
_entity_poly.entity_id
_entity_poly.type
_entity_poly.pdbx_seq_one_letter_code
_entity_poly.pdbx_strand_id
1 'polypeptide(L)'
;MIQCLACEDWFHESCCNLRERPSSREGTPATENRDGPDDDTRSEASSSGLPAPLLGDTDYDAFVCYTCVSKIPILQKYAGTPGCLMVIKASPSNTWKVIPANTNDDNGPEINAFTHSEPEMKGQKRTASPSALNEQDLKRRCLSPSTSSDPCLAPPPNTMSEQIFDDLRNGTESLRGSGDVFLTVGFRQRWCRCAACIPSVQENAFLLEEEDTYEPPDDPDCGLSLEELGMRALARLPRDRAIDGIHAFNAMREDLVQFLRPFAEGGQVVAEADVKNFFDTLREKQKDDSNQA
;
A
#
# COMPACT_ATOMS: atom_id res chain seq x y z
N MET A 1 -3.87 7.61 -4.16
CA MET A 1 -3.61 6.20 -4.56
C MET A 1 -3.52 5.39 -3.30
N ILE A 2 -3.95 4.13 -3.32
CA ILE A 2 -4.06 3.27 -2.14
C ILE A 2 -3.38 1.93 -2.46
N GLN A 3 -2.62 1.39 -1.52
CA GLN A 3 -1.91 0.13 -1.68
C GLN A 3 -2.75 -1.06 -1.16
N CYS A 4 -2.77 -2.17 -1.89
CA CYS A 4 -3.40 -3.41 -1.43
C CYS A 4 -2.49 -4.13 -0.44
N LEU A 5 -3.01 -4.46 0.75
CA LEU A 5 -2.28 -5.15 1.81
C LEU A 5 -1.83 -6.57 1.40
N ALA A 6 -2.55 -7.23 0.48
CA ALA A 6 -2.30 -8.65 0.15
C ALA A 6 -1.41 -8.87 -1.08
N CYS A 7 -1.38 -7.93 -2.03
CA CYS A 7 -0.53 -8.05 -3.23
C CYS A 7 0.43 -6.87 -3.43
N GLU A 8 0.41 -5.89 -2.52
CA GLU A 8 1.26 -4.70 -2.53
C GLU A 8 1.13 -3.78 -3.76
N ASP A 9 0.22 -4.11 -4.69
CA ASP A 9 -0.09 -3.27 -5.86
C ASP A 9 -0.79 -1.96 -5.46
N TRP A 10 -0.58 -0.94 -6.29
CA TRP A 10 -1.15 0.40 -6.12
C TRP A 10 -2.39 0.62 -6.97
N PHE A 11 -3.43 1.15 -6.34
CA PHE A 11 -4.74 1.41 -6.95
C PHE A 11 -5.12 2.89 -6.86
N HIS A 12 -5.84 3.37 -7.87
CA HIS A 12 -6.45 4.70 -7.83
C HIS A 12 -7.76 4.65 -7.05
N GLU A 13 -8.06 5.67 -6.24
CA GLU A 13 -9.34 5.80 -5.51
C GLU A 13 -10.56 5.69 -6.43
N SER A 14 -10.46 6.20 -7.65
CA SER A 14 -11.51 6.10 -8.68
C SER A 14 -11.69 4.68 -9.22
N CYS A 15 -10.63 3.85 -9.27
CA CYS A 15 -10.71 2.45 -9.64
C CYS A 15 -11.34 1.59 -8.53
N CYS A 16 -11.23 2.02 -7.28
CA CYS A 16 -11.84 1.38 -6.11
C CYS A 16 -13.26 1.91 -5.81
N ASN A 17 -13.85 2.68 -6.73
CA ASN A 17 -15.17 3.31 -6.59
C ASN A 17 -15.34 4.25 -5.38
N LEU A 18 -14.24 4.73 -4.79
CA LEU A 18 -14.28 5.71 -3.70
C LEU A 18 -14.67 7.10 -4.20
N ARG A 19 -14.45 7.36 -5.48
CA ARG A 19 -14.84 8.61 -6.15
C ARG A 19 -15.54 8.30 -7.45
N GLU A 20 -16.55 9.09 -7.75
CA GLU A 20 -17.12 9.10 -9.09
C GLU A 20 -16.07 9.60 -10.06
N ARG A 21 -15.79 8.82 -11.10
CA ARG A 21 -14.82 9.20 -12.11
C ARG A 21 -15.39 10.40 -12.86
N PRO A 22 -14.72 11.57 -12.87
CA PRO A 22 -15.16 12.66 -13.73
C PRO A 22 -15.15 12.15 -15.18
N SER A 23 -16.21 12.42 -15.93
CA SER A 23 -16.29 12.01 -17.33
C SER A 23 -15.12 12.65 -18.07
N SER A 24 -14.21 11.84 -18.58
CA SER A 24 -13.09 12.18 -19.47
C SER A 24 -12.67 13.66 -19.49
N ARG A 25 -11.59 13.98 -18.77
CA ARG A 25 -10.60 15.03 -19.07
C ARG A 25 -11.17 16.19 -19.90
N GLU A 26 -11.74 17.19 -19.23
CA GLU A 26 -11.71 18.52 -19.82
C GLU A 26 -10.25 18.85 -20.14
N GLY A 27 -10.02 19.43 -21.32
CA GLY A 27 -8.69 19.68 -21.86
C GLY A 27 -7.82 20.42 -20.84
N THR A 28 -6.51 20.13 -20.87
CA THR A 28 -5.47 20.80 -20.08
C THR A 28 -5.86 22.27 -19.85
N PRO A 29 -5.96 22.76 -18.59
CA PRO A 29 -6.32 24.14 -18.35
C PRO A 29 -5.30 25.02 -19.09
N ALA A 30 -5.82 26.00 -19.85
CA ALA A 30 -4.98 26.98 -20.50
C ALA A 30 -4.08 27.62 -19.45
N THR A 31 -2.77 27.63 -19.70
CA THR A 31 -1.78 28.36 -18.91
C THR A 31 -2.19 29.82 -18.85
N GLU A 32 -2.79 30.24 -17.73
CA GLU A 32 -2.88 31.66 -17.40
C GLU A 32 -1.48 32.13 -17.00
N ASN A 33 -0.91 33.03 -17.81
CA ASN A 33 0.35 33.70 -17.52
C ASN A 33 0.31 34.32 -16.12
N ARG A 34 1.05 33.74 -15.17
CA ARG A 34 1.41 34.37 -13.91
C ARG A 34 2.91 34.58 -13.91
N ASP A 35 3.33 35.82 -14.17
CA ASP A 35 4.67 36.30 -13.87
C ASP A 35 4.90 36.24 -12.35
N GLY A 36 5.77 35.33 -11.90
CA GLY A 36 6.24 35.20 -10.52
C GLY A 36 7.36 34.16 -10.45
N PRO A 37 8.39 34.33 -9.61
CA PRO A 37 9.59 33.50 -9.66
C PRO A 37 9.28 32.05 -9.26
N ASP A 38 9.67 31.10 -10.13
CA ASP A 38 9.52 29.66 -9.97
C ASP A 38 10.10 29.16 -8.65
N ASP A 39 9.24 28.52 -7.86
CA ASP A 39 9.63 27.57 -6.83
C ASP A 39 9.05 26.21 -7.22
N ASP A 40 9.81 25.48 -8.05
CA ASP A 40 9.48 24.19 -8.67
C ASP A 40 9.34 23.02 -7.68
N THR A 41 9.22 23.28 -6.37
CA THR A 41 9.16 22.23 -5.34
C THR A 41 7.77 21.93 -4.80
N ARG A 42 6.69 22.51 -5.35
CA ARG A 42 5.32 22.14 -4.97
C ARG A 42 4.62 21.34 -6.06
N SER A 43 4.72 20.02 -5.93
CA SER A 43 3.78 19.10 -6.58
C SER A 43 2.39 19.30 -5.96
N GLU A 44 1.62 20.25 -6.47
CA GLU A 44 0.17 20.38 -6.21
C GLU A 44 -0.58 19.27 -7.00
N ALA A 45 -0.22 18.02 -6.72
CA ALA A 45 -0.83 16.85 -7.33
C ALA A 45 -2.17 16.56 -6.64
N SER A 46 -3.26 16.96 -7.30
CA SER A 46 -4.60 16.37 -7.24
C SER A 46 -5.23 16.20 -5.84
N SER A 47 -5.71 17.29 -5.23
CA SER A 47 -6.85 17.18 -4.29
C SER A 47 -7.68 18.47 -4.14
N SER A 48 -7.22 19.62 -4.64
CA SER A 48 -7.93 20.90 -4.49
C SER A 48 -9.04 21.07 -5.54
N GLY A 49 -10.14 20.31 -5.43
CA GLY A 49 -11.33 20.53 -6.27
C GLY A 49 -12.21 19.31 -6.57
N LEU A 50 -11.82 18.10 -6.14
CA LEU A 50 -12.66 16.91 -6.30
C LEU A 50 -13.61 16.74 -5.10
N PRO A 51 -14.84 16.23 -5.31
CA PRO A 51 -15.74 15.89 -4.21
C PRO A 51 -15.06 14.90 -3.25
N ALA A 52 -15.40 15.01 -1.97
CA ALA A 52 -14.88 14.13 -0.93
C ALA A 52 -15.11 12.65 -1.29
N PRO A 53 -14.13 11.76 -1.05
CA PRO A 53 -14.30 10.33 -1.32
C PRO A 53 -15.36 9.74 -0.36
N LEU A 54 -15.96 8.63 -0.76
CA LEU A 54 -16.93 7.90 0.07
C LEU A 54 -16.32 7.33 1.35
N LEU A 55 -15.03 7.00 1.29
CA LEU A 55 -14.20 6.64 2.43
C LEU A 55 -12.97 7.54 2.39
N GLY A 56 -12.80 8.34 3.44
CA GLY A 56 -11.60 9.10 3.69
C GLY A 56 -10.45 8.20 4.15
N ASP A 57 -9.27 8.79 4.20
CA ASP A 57 -8.04 8.21 4.77
C ASP A 57 -8.19 7.80 6.25
N THR A 58 -9.13 8.41 6.98
CA THR A 58 -9.39 8.12 8.40
C THR A 58 -10.47 7.05 8.62
N ASP A 59 -11.22 6.67 7.58
CA ASP A 59 -12.31 5.69 7.72
C ASP A 59 -11.81 4.24 7.69
N TYR A 60 -10.61 3.99 7.18
CA TYR A 60 -9.99 2.68 7.09
C TYR A 60 -8.48 2.74 7.31
N ASP A 61 -7.90 1.61 7.69
CA ASP A 61 -6.48 1.43 8.01
C ASP A 61 -5.76 0.62 6.93
N ALA A 62 -6.45 -0.37 6.35
CA ALA A 62 -5.90 -1.18 5.27
C ALA A 62 -6.92 -1.44 4.15
N PHE A 63 -6.42 -1.68 2.94
CA PHE A 63 -7.22 -1.97 1.75
C PHE A 63 -6.84 -3.33 1.18
N VAL A 64 -7.82 -4.12 0.73
CA VAL A 64 -7.58 -5.37 0.00
C VAL A 64 -8.41 -5.38 -1.28
N CYS A 65 -7.74 -5.51 -2.41
CA CYS A 65 -8.40 -5.55 -3.72
C CYS A 65 -9.21 -6.82 -3.91
N TYR A 66 -10.24 -6.76 -4.75
CA TYR A 66 -11.12 -7.89 -5.07
C TYR A 66 -10.36 -9.15 -5.51
N THR A 67 -9.31 -9.01 -6.31
CA THR A 67 -8.51 -10.14 -6.79
C THR A 67 -7.87 -10.91 -5.63
N CYS A 68 -7.51 -10.23 -4.54
CA CYS A 68 -6.99 -10.87 -3.34
C CYS A 68 -8.13 -11.38 -2.44
N VAL A 69 -9.19 -10.59 -2.25
CA VAL A 69 -10.37 -11.02 -1.47
C VAL A 69 -10.99 -12.30 -2.04
N SER A 70 -11.08 -12.43 -3.36
CA SER A 70 -11.62 -13.62 -4.04
C SER A 70 -10.82 -14.91 -3.78
N LYS A 71 -9.53 -14.78 -3.40
CA LYS A 71 -8.66 -15.91 -3.04
C LYS A 71 -8.68 -16.23 -1.55
N ILE A 72 -9.14 -15.31 -0.71
CA ILE A 72 -9.05 -15.40 0.75
C ILE A 72 -10.47 -15.56 1.34
N PRO A 73 -10.91 -16.80 1.68
CA PRO A 73 -12.28 -17.05 2.11
C PRO A 73 -12.69 -16.33 3.40
N ILE A 74 -11.73 -16.09 4.30
CA ILE A 74 -12.02 -15.36 5.54
C ILE A 74 -12.37 -13.90 5.27
N LEU A 75 -11.77 -13.25 4.26
CA LEU A 75 -12.11 -11.88 3.88
C LEU A 75 -13.49 -11.81 3.23
N GLN A 76 -13.85 -12.81 2.41
CA GLN A 76 -15.21 -12.89 1.83
C GLN A 76 -16.27 -13.03 2.92
N LYS A 77 -16.00 -13.81 3.97
CA LYS A 77 -16.92 -13.99 5.09
C LYS A 77 -17.14 -12.70 5.90
N TYR A 78 -16.08 -11.90 6.06
CA TYR A 78 -16.14 -10.67 6.85
C TYR A 78 -16.51 -9.44 6.02
N ALA A 79 -16.49 -9.53 4.69
CA ALA A 79 -16.91 -8.46 3.80
C ALA A 79 -18.31 -7.91 4.17
N GLY A 80 -18.41 -6.59 4.33
CA GLY A 80 -19.67 -5.93 4.68
C GLY A 80 -20.15 -6.17 6.12
N THR A 81 -19.29 -6.68 7.00
CA THR A 81 -19.53 -6.79 8.45
C THR A 81 -18.86 -5.63 9.20
N PRO A 82 -19.23 -5.34 10.46
CA PRO A 82 -18.62 -4.25 11.23
C PRO A 82 -17.09 -4.31 11.25
N GLY A 83 -16.47 -3.22 10.77
CA GLY A 83 -15.02 -3.08 10.66
C GLY A 83 -14.38 -3.64 9.38
N CYS A 84 -15.16 -4.23 8.48
CA CYS A 84 -14.75 -4.66 7.14
C CYS A 84 -15.71 -4.06 6.11
N LEU A 85 -15.39 -2.84 5.69
CA LEU A 85 -16.23 -2.03 4.82
C LEU A 85 -16.13 -2.49 3.38
N MET A 86 -17.21 -2.33 2.62
CA MET A 86 -17.25 -2.61 1.18
C MET A 86 -18.10 -1.56 0.48
N VAL A 87 -17.65 -1.13 -0.70
CA VAL A 87 -18.36 -0.14 -1.52
C VAL A 87 -19.25 -0.85 -2.52
N ILE A 88 -20.54 -0.55 -2.47
CA ILE A 88 -21.57 -1.20 -3.27
C ILE A 88 -22.55 -0.19 -3.90
N LYS A 89 -23.24 -0.62 -4.95
CA LYS A 89 -24.41 0.00 -5.54
C LYS A 89 -25.59 -0.93 -5.33
N ALA A 90 -26.64 -0.45 -4.66
CA ALA A 90 -27.85 -1.24 -4.47
C ALA A 90 -28.58 -1.53 -5.80
N SER A 91 -28.48 -0.62 -6.76
CA SER A 91 -29.07 -0.69 -8.11
C SER A 91 -28.18 0.06 -9.10
N PRO A 92 -28.23 -0.24 -10.41
CA PRO A 92 -27.39 0.43 -11.42
C PRO A 92 -27.59 1.95 -11.53
N SER A 93 -28.76 2.46 -11.13
CA SER A 93 -29.10 3.89 -11.12
C SER A 93 -28.81 4.59 -9.78
N ASN A 94 -28.36 3.87 -8.75
CA ASN A 94 -28.10 4.43 -7.43
C ASN A 94 -26.64 4.91 -7.31
N THR A 95 -26.43 5.86 -6.41
CA THR A 95 -25.09 6.27 -5.98
C THR A 95 -24.39 5.14 -5.21
N TRP A 96 -23.07 5.18 -5.23
CA TRP A 96 -22.23 4.30 -4.43
C TRP A 96 -22.48 4.51 -2.94
N LYS A 97 -22.49 3.42 -2.16
CA LYS A 97 -22.72 3.39 -0.72
C LYS A 97 -21.75 2.42 -0.05
N VAL A 98 -21.46 2.64 1.22
CA VAL A 98 -20.61 1.76 2.03
C VAL A 98 -21.49 0.82 2.85
N ILE A 99 -21.11 -0.46 2.92
CA ILE A 99 -21.67 -1.44 3.85
C ILE A 99 -20.59 -1.95 4.82
N PRO A 100 -20.92 -2.19 6.10
CA PRO A 100 -22.17 -1.82 6.76
C PRO A 100 -22.33 -0.29 6.81
N ALA A 101 -23.58 0.20 6.83
CA ALA A 101 -23.81 1.64 6.94
C ALA A 101 -23.27 2.14 8.29
N ASN A 102 -22.46 3.20 8.28
CA ASN A 102 -21.97 3.84 9.50
C ASN A 102 -23.19 4.34 10.30
N THR A 103 -23.52 3.63 11.38
CA THR A 103 -24.51 4.06 12.38
C THR A 103 -23.82 5.01 13.35
N ASN A 104 -23.35 6.15 12.85
CA ASN A 104 -22.83 7.24 13.69
C ASN A 104 -23.94 8.25 14.07
N ASP A 105 -25.22 7.86 13.96
CA ASP A 105 -26.29 8.51 14.72
C ASP A 105 -26.36 7.86 16.11
N ASP A 106 -25.88 8.63 17.09
CA ASP A 106 -26.14 8.56 18.53
C ASP A 106 -27.21 7.54 18.96
N ASN A 107 -26.75 6.38 19.47
CA ASN A 107 -27.34 5.49 20.48
C ASN A 107 -26.77 4.07 20.30
N GLY A 108 -25.63 3.78 20.93
CA GLY A 108 -25.05 2.44 20.96
C GLY A 108 -25.85 1.46 21.83
N PRO A 109 -25.79 0.15 21.57
CA PRO A 109 -26.11 -0.83 22.61
C PRO A 109 -24.86 -1.03 23.48
N GLU A 110 -25.03 -0.86 24.79
CA GLU A 110 -24.03 -1.12 25.82
C GLU A 110 -23.43 -2.53 25.68
N ILE A 111 -22.14 -2.59 25.38
CA ILE A 111 -21.31 -3.79 25.56
C ILE A 111 -20.65 -3.69 26.94
N ASN A 112 -21.07 -4.58 27.83
CA ASN A 112 -20.59 -4.72 29.20
C ASN A 112 -19.06 -4.77 29.27
N ALA A 113 -18.47 -3.67 29.74
CA ALA A 113 -17.11 -3.63 30.22
C ALA A 113 -16.99 -4.43 31.52
N PHE A 114 -16.34 -5.59 31.47
CA PHE A 114 -15.83 -6.24 32.67
C PHE A 114 -14.51 -5.57 33.07
N THR A 115 -14.62 -4.56 33.93
CA THR A 115 -13.49 -4.03 34.72
C THR A 115 -13.15 -5.02 35.82
N HIS A 116 -11.90 -5.47 35.85
CA HIS A 116 -11.31 -6.13 37.00
C HIS A 116 -11.21 -5.12 38.15
N SER A 117 -11.83 -5.43 39.28
CA SER A 117 -11.59 -4.77 40.56
C SER A 117 -11.71 -5.82 41.65
N GLU A 118 -10.60 -6.10 42.32
CA GLU A 118 -10.56 -6.95 43.52
C GLU A 118 -11.50 -6.42 44.61
N PRO A 119 -12.02 -7.30 45.49
CA PRO A 119 -12.28 -6.88 46.85
C PRO A 119 -11.65 -7.81 47.89
N GLU A 120 -10.86 -7.19 48.76
CA GLU A 120 -10.50 -7.71 50.08
C GLU A 120 -11.73 -7.87 50.99
N MET A 121 -11.77 -9.02 51.69
CA MET A 121 -12.26 -9.28 53.05
C MET A 121 -13.37 -8.40 53.68
N LYS A 122 -14.49 -9.05 54.09
CA LYS A 122 -14.96 -9.15 55.50
C LYS A 122 -16.25 -9.99 55.65
N GLY A 123 -16.17 -11.03 56.49
CA GLY A 123 -17.09 -11.25 57.64
C GLY A 123 -18.38 -12.09 57.48
N GLN A 124 -18.32 -13.34 57.97
CA GLN A 124 -19.37 -14.15 58.67
C GLN A 124 -20.70 -14.45 57.93
N LYS A 125 -21.30 -15.67 57.95
CA LYS A 125 -21.43 -16.69 59.01
C LYS A 125 -21.87 -18.05 58.38
N ARG A 126 -21.35 -19.15 58.90
CA ARG A 126 -21.63 -20.56 58.51
C ARG A 126 -23.01 -21.05 58.98
N THR A 127 -23.66 -21.90 58.17
CA THR A 127 -24.49 -23.06 58.58
C THR A 127 -24.56 -24.04 57.38
N ALA A 128 -23.76 -25.11 57.35
CA ALA A 128 -24.05 -26.47 57.82
C ALA A 128 -24.87 -27.33 56.81
N SER A 129 -24.19 -28.31 56.20
CA SER A 129 -24.72 -29.42 55.40
C SER A 129 -25.53 -30.43 56.23
N PRO A 130 -26.26 -31.35 55.58
CA PRO A 130 -25.82 -32.77 55.52
C PRO A 130 -26.02 -33.37 54.10
N SER A 131 -25.11 -34.20 53.53
CA SER A 131 -24.95 -35.67 53.70
C SER A 131 -26.28 -36.43 53.51
N ALA A 132 -26.48 -37.47 52.68
CA ALA A 132 -25.61 -38.44 52.02
C ALA A 132 -26.47 -39.33 51.06
N LEU A 133 -25.83 -39.85 49.99
CA LEU A 133 -26.05 -41.13 49.27
C LEU A 133 -27.40 -41.46 48.59
N ASN A 134 -27.36 -41.69 47.26
CA ASN A 134 -27.61 -43.03 46.72
C ASN A 134 -27.05 -43.20 45.29
N GLU A 135 -26.26 -44.25 45.09
CA GLU A 135 -25.85 -44.78 43.78
C GLU A 135 -26.98 -45.66 43.21
N GLN A 136 -27.23 -45.60 41.90
CA GLN A 136 -27.23 -46.79 41.01
C GLN A 136 -27.56 -46.42 39.56
N ASP A 137 -26.67 -46.90 38.69
CA ASP A 137 -26.87 -47.40 37.32
C ASP A 137 -27.84 -46.67 36.39
N LEU A 138 -27.31 -46.10 35.30
CA LEU A 138 -27.70 -46.49 33.94
C LEU A 138 -26.59 -46.12 32.94
N LYS A 139 -25.86 -47.16 32.50
CA LYS A 139 -24.93 -47.17 31.36
C LYS A 139 -25.59 -46.63 30.08
N ARG A 140 -25.04 -45.54 29.51
CA ARG A 140 -25.02 -45.30 28.06
C ARG A 140 -23.68 -44.70 27.63
N ARG A 141 -22.85 -45.60 27.10
CA ARG A 141 -21.88 -45.43 26.01
C ARG A 141 -21.18 -44.05 25.94
N CYS A 142 -20.02 -43.98 26.60
CA CYS A 142 -19.01 -42.95 26.38
C CYS A 142 -18.05 -43.39 25.25
N LEU A 143 -18.11 -42.68 24.12
CA LEU A 143 -17.09 -42.52 23.08
C LEU A 143 -17.40 -41.11 22.57
N SER A 144 -16.66 -40.05 22.85
CA SER A 144 -15.30 -39.70 22.43
C SER A 144 -14.97 -38.30 23.04
N PRO A 145 -13.72 -37.79 22.96
CA PRO A 145 -13.16 -36.87 23.95
C PRO A 145 -13.77 -35.47 23.90
N SER A 146 -13.93 -34.90 25.10
CA SER A 146 -14.32 -33.52 25.34
C SER A 146 -13.27 -32.56 24.75
N THR A 147 -13.44 -32.15 23.50
CA THR A 147 -12.84 -30.92 22.99
C THR A 147 -13.68 -29.77 23.54
N SER A 148 -13.05 -28.90 24.33
CA SER A 148 -13.53 -27.56 24.61
C SER A 148 -13.58 -26.79 23.27
N SER A 149 -14.65 -26.95 22.51
CA SER A 149 -14.88 -26.16 21.31
C SER A 149 -15.51 -24.84 21.74
N ASP A 150 -14.67 -23.83 21.97
CA ASP A 150 -15.16 -22.46 22.07
C ASP A 150 -16.01 -22.13 20.85
N PRO A 151 -17.14 -21.42 21.03
CA PRO A 151 -18.01 -21.05 19.92
C PRO A 151 -17.28 -20.13 18.94
N CYS A 152 -17.54 -20.33 17.64
CA CYS A 152 -16.97 -19.48 16.60
C CYS A 152 -17.54 -18.06 16.72
N LEU A 153 -16.67 -17.07 16.95
CA LEU A 153 -17.00 -15.64 17.06
C LEU A 153 -17.03 -14.92 15.70
N ALA A 154 -16.84 -15.64 14.59
CA ALA A 154 -16.89 -15.02 13.27
C ALA A 154 -18.32 -14.54 12.96
N PRO A 155 -18.50 -13.31 12.45
CA PRO A 155 -19.81 -12.80 12.09
C PRO A 155 -20.46 -13.67 10.99
N PRO A 156 -21.81 -13.72 10.95
CA PRO A 156 -22.49 -14.30 9.81
C PRO A 156 -22.16 -13.48 8.55
N PRO A 157 -22.00 -14.14 7.39
CA PRO A 157 -21.67 -13.44 6.15
C PRO A 157 -22.80 -12.49 5.74
N ASN A 158 -22.43 -11.38 5.12
CA ASN A 158 -23.40 -10.40 4.63
C ASN A 158 -23.97 -10.87 3.28
N THR A 159 -25.30 -11.02 3.19
CA THR A 159 -25.99 -11.53 1.99
C THR A 159 -25.74 -10.69 0.74
N MET A 160 -25.55 -9.37 0.88
CA MET A 160 -25.25 -8.48 -0.26
C MET A 160 -23.83 -8.70 -0.77
N SER A 161 -22.88 -8.95 0.13
CA SER A 161 -21.48 -9.23 -0.24
C SER A 161 -21.34 -10.58 -0.95
N GLU A 162 -22.05 -11.61 -0.48
CA GLU A 162 -22.06 -12.94 -1.10
C GLU A 162 -22.58 -12.89 -2.54
N GLN A 163 -23.68 -12.16 -2.77
CA GLN A 163 -24.23 -11.97 -4.12
C GLN A 163 -23.24 -11.28 -5.05
N ILE A 164 -22.52 -10.26 -4.58
CA ILE A 164 -21.51 -9.56 -5.39
C ILE A 164 -20.37 -10.52 -5.77
N PHE A 165 -19.87 -11.31 -4.82
CA PHE A 165 -18.82 -12.28 -5.11
C PHE A 165 -19.29 -13.38 -6.06
N ASP A 166 -20.54 -13.84 -5.94
CA ASP A 166 -21.14 -14.80 -6.85
C ASP A 166 -21.27 -14.25 -8.28
N ASP A 167 -21.77 -13.02 -8.43
CA ASP A 167 -21.88 -12.33 -9.71
C ASP A 167 -20.50 -12.17 -10.37
N LEU A 168 -19.50 -11.76 -9.60
CA LEU A 168 -18.13 -11.57 -10.10
C LEU A 168 -17.47 -12.90 -10.46
N ARG A 169 -17.72 -13.98 -9.70
CA ARG A 169 -17.24 -15.33 -10.01
C ARG A 169 -17.86 -15.89 -11.29
N ASN A 170 -19.12 -15.59 -11.54
CA ASN A 170 -19.85 -16.01 -12.74
C ASN A 170 -19.49 -15.18 -13.98
N GLY A 171 -18.57 -14.21 -13.86
CA GLY A 171 -18.09 -13.39 -14.98
C GLY A 171 -19.11 -12.37 -15.50
N THR A 172 -20.19 -12.15 -14.75
CA THR A 172 -21.08 -11.02 -14.97
C THR A 172 -20.45 -9.77 -14.37
N GLU A 173 -20.32 -8.68 -15.14
CA GLU A 173 -19.91 -7.40 -14.57
C GLU A 173 -20.89 -7.01 -13.46
N SER A 174 -20.39 -6.96 -12.22
CA SER A 174 -21.22 -6.61 -11.08
C SER A 174 -21.51 -5.11 -11.09
N LEU A 175 -22.70 -4.76 -11.55
CA LEU A 175 -23.26 -3.41 -11.43
C LEU A 175 -23.43 -2.97 -9.96
N ARG A 176 -23.30 -3.93 -9.03
CA ARG A 176 -23.46 -3.76 -7.58
C ARG A 176 -22.16 -3.46 -6.84
N GLY A 177 -20.99 -3.65 -7.45
CA GLY A 177 -19.72 -3.24 -6.87
C GLY A 177 -18.54 -4.13 -7.25
N SER A 178 -17.34 -3.62 -6.98
CA SER A 178 -16.10 -4.26 -7.41
C SER A 178 -15.63 -5.38 -6.49
N GLY A 179 -16.20 -5.54 -5.29
CA GLY A 179 -15.83 -6.58 -4.33
C GLY A 179 -14.56 -6.29 -3.52
N ASP A 180 -14.09 -5.03 -3.53
CA ASP A 180 -12.96 -4.58 -2.71
C ASP A 180 -13.37 -4.41 -1.24
N VAL A 181 -12.43 -4.66 -0.33
CA VAL A 181 -12.65 -4.59 1.13
C VAL A 181 -11.72 -3.56 1.77
N PHE A 182 -12.28 -2.70 2.61
CA PHE A 182 -11.56 -1.71 3.40
C PHE A 182 -11.66 -2.09 4.89
N LEU A 183 -10.51 -2.32 5.51
CA LEU A 183 -10.38 -2.79 6.88
C LEU A 183 -10.19 -1.58 7.81
N THR A 184 -11.06 -1.41 8.79
CA THR A 184 -10.95 -0.31 9.76
C THR A 184 -9.83 -0.55 10.78
N VAL A 185 -9.43 0.49 11.51
CA VAL A 185 -8.41 0.43 12.57
C VAL A 185 -8.62 -0.75 13.51
N GLY A 186 -7.54 -1.47 13.84
CA GLY A 186 -7.60 -2.64 14.72
C GLY A 186 -8.22 -3.89 14.09
N PHE A 187 -8.15 -4.04 12.76
CA PHE A 187 -8.70 -5.23 12.08
C PHE A 187 -8.04 -6.53 12.49
N ARG A 188 -6.75 -6.48 12.82
CA ARG A 188 -5.96 -7.65 13.23
C ARG A 188 -6.51 -8.33 14.49
N GLN A 189 -7.18 -7.60 15.39
CA GLN A 189 -7.77 -8.17 16.60
C GLN A 189 -9.18 -8.75 16.40
N ARG A 190 -9.85 -8.49 15.26
CA ARG A 190 -11.24 -8.90 15.01
C ARG A 190 -11.39 -10.32 14.49
N TRP A 191 -10.31 -10.95 14.03
CA TRP A 191 -10.37 -12.29 13.46
C TRP A 191 -10.68 -13.34 14.51
N CYS A 192 -11.67 -14.18 14.22
CA CYS A 192 -11.95 -15.35 15.04
C CYS A 192 -10.79 -16.35 15.00
N ARG A 193 -10.35 -16.81 16.19
CA ARG A 193 -9.23 -17.74 16.37
C ARG A 193 -9.66 -19.19 16.65
N CYS A 194 -10.90 -19.56 16.31
CA CYS A 194 -11.37 -20.92 16.49
C CYS A 194 -10.66 -21.90 15.54
N ALA A 195 -10.72 -23.21 15.83
CA ALA A 195 -10.05 -24.25 15.04
C ALA A 195 -10.46 -24.28 13.55
N ALA A 196 -11.63 -23.74 13.20
CA ALA A 196 -12.10 -23.66 11.82
C ALA A 196 -11.61 -22.40 11.08
N CYS A 197 -11.41 -21.27 11.76
CA CYS A 197 -11.04 -20.00 11.13
C CYS A 197 -9.53 -19.76 11.14
N ILE A 198 -8.81 -20.25 12.15
CA ILE A 198 -7.39 -19.97 12.32
C ILE A 198 -6.52 -20.43 11.13
N PRO A 199 -6.76 -21.55 10.43
CA PRO A 199 -5.87 -21.98 9.35
C PRO A 199 -5.86 -21.01 8.17
N SER A 200 -7.03 -20.51 7.77
CA SER A 200 -7.14 -19.53 6.65
C SER A 200 -6.52 -18.18 7.00
N VAL A 201 -6.54 -17.80 8.28
CA VAL A 201 -5.94 -16.56 8.76
C VAL A 201 -4.41 -16.71 8.86
N GLN A 202 -3.91 -17.87 9.30
CA GLN A 202 -2.46 -18.14 9.38
C GLN A 202 -1.79 -18.26 8.01
N GLU A 203 -2.52 -18.76 7.00
CA GLU A 203 -2.05 -18.75 5.61
C GLU A 203 -1.79 -17.32 5.10
N ASN A 204 -2.49 -16.34 5.68
CA ASN A 204 -2.40 -14.92 5.33
C ASN A 204 -1.89 -14.12 6.54
N ALA A 205 -0.61 -14.31 6.90
CA ALA A 205 0.00 -13.77 8.13
C ALA A 205 -0.17 -12.25 8.31
N PHE A 206 -0.18 -11.49 7.21
CA PHE A 206 -0.44 -10.04 7.18
C PHE A 206 -1.78 -9.62 7.80
N LEU A 207 -2.74 -10.56 7.96
CA LEU A 207 -4.01 -10.33 8.65
C LEU A 207 -3.87 -10.33 10.18
N LEU A 208 -2.83 -10.96 10.73
CA LEU A 208 -2.60 -11.07 12.17
C LEU A 208 -1.55 -10.09 12.68
N GLU A 209 -0.49 -9.93 11.91
CA GLU A 209 0.69 -9.17 12.27
C GLU A 209 0.94 -8.10 11.21
N GLU A 210 1.56 -7.00 11.63
CA GLU A 210 2.02 -5.96 10.72
C GLU A 210 3.40 -6.36 10.21
N GLU A 211 3.63 -6.18 8.91
CA GLU A 211 4.92 -6.49 8.33
C GLU A 211 5.92 -5.38 8.66
N ASP A 212 7.14 -5.78 9.01
CA ASP A 212 8.20 -4.83 9.31
C ASP A 212 8.52 -4.02 8.05
N THR A 213 8.46 -2.69 8.16
CA THR A 213 8.92 -1.82 7.09
C THR A 213 10.42 -2.02 6.92
N TYR A 214 10.85 -2.51 5.76
CA TYR A 214 12.27 -2.62 5.45
C TYR A 214 12.90 -1.22 5.43
N GLU A 215 13.77 -0.94 6.38
CA GLU A 215 14.61 0.24 6.36
C GLU A 215 15.90 -0.10 5.61
N PRO A 216 16.18 0.56 4.47
CA PRO A 216 17.47 0.42 3.82
C PRO A 216 18.59 0.80 4.79
N PRO A 217 19.77 0.15 4.70
CA PRO A 217 20.92 0.58 5.47
C PRO A 217 21.25 2.05 5.21
N ASP A 218 21.64 2.77 6.26
CA ASP A 218 22.11 4.15 6.12
C ASP A 218 23.28 4.22 5.13
N ASP A 219 23.06 4.89 4.00
CA ASP A 219 24.15 5.22 3.08
C ASP A 219 24.89 6.45 3.63
N PRO A 220 26.20 6.36 3.92
CA PRO A 220 26.98 7.51 4.42
C PRO A 220 27.03 8.69 3.44
N ASP A 221 26.68 8.45 2.16
CA ASP A 221 26.58 9.48 1.14
C ASP A 221 25.16 10.07 1.03
N CYS A 222 24.16 9.49 1.73
CA CYS A 222 22.79 10.02 1.80
C CYS A 222 22.79 11.37 2.57
N GLY A 223 22.42 12.44 1.88
CA GLY A 223 22.39 13.80 2.45
C GLY A 223 23.64 14.63 2.19
N LEU A 224 24.66 14.09 1.53
CA LEU A 224 25.78 14.89 1.02
C LEU A 224 25.37 15.64 -0.26
N SER A 225 25.87 16.86 -0.42
CA SER A 225 25.70 17.61 -1.65
C SER A 225 26.46 16.95 -2.82
N LEU A 226 26.01 17.20 -4.05
CA LEU A 226 26.71 16.72 -5.26
C LEU A 226 28.18 17.19 -5.29
N GLU A 227 28.45 18.39 -4.78
CA GLU A 227 29.81 18.95 -4.67
C GLU A 227 30.67 18.14 -3.70
N GLU A 228 30.18 17.83 -2.49
CA GLU A 228 30.89 17.02 -1.50
C GLU A 228 31.14 15.60 -1.98
N LEU A 229 30.13 15.01 -2.65
CA LEU A 229 30.26 13.70 -3.27
C LEU A 229 31.35 13.71 -4.36
N GLY A 230 31.35 14.76 -5.19
CA GLY A 230 32.35 15.00 -6.22
C GLY A 230 33.76 15.19 -5.66
N MET A 231 33.92 16.02 -4.62
CA MET A 231 35.20 16.23 -3.95
C MET A 231 35.72 14.96 -3.29
N ARG A 232 34.86 14.15 -2.67
CA ARG A 232 35.24 12.87 -2.06
C ARG A 232 35.68 11.86 -3.12
N ALA A 233 34.97 11.80 -4.25
CA ALA A 233 35.37 10.96 -5.38
C ALA A 233 36.73 11.39 -5.96
N LEU A 234 36.95 12.70 -6.13
CA LEU A 234 38.21 13.26 -6.60
C LEU A 234 39.36 13.05 -5.61
N ALA A 235 39.10 13.12 -4.30
CA ALA A 235 40.11 12.86 -3.27
C ALA A 235 40.54 11.38 -3.21
N ARG A 236 39.67 10.45 -3.63
CA ARG A 236 39.98 9.01 -3.72
C ARG A 236 40.80 8.66 -4.96
N LEU A 237 40.85 9.54 -5.97
CA LEU A 237 41.65 9.30 -7.17
C LEU A 237 43.14 9.43 -6.86
N PRO A 238 43.98 8.45 -7.28
CA PRO A 238 45.42 8.58 -7.13
C PRO A 238 45.90 9.77 -7.95
N ARG A 239 46.83 10.54 -7.37
CA ARG A 239 47.31 11.82 -7.93
C ARG A 239 47.78 11.70 -9.38
N ASP A 240 48.43 10.61 -9.72
CA ASP A 240 48.95 10.38 -11.08
C ASP A 240 47.81 10.27 -12.10
N ARG A 241 46.76 9.48 -11.80
CA ARG A 241 45.58 9.38 -12.66
C ARG A 241 44.79 10.67 -12.73
N ALA A 242 44.76 11.45 -11.64
CA ALA A 242 44.12 12.76 -11.65
C ALA A 242 44.86 13.74 -12.56
N ILE A 243 46.19 13.75 -12.50
CA ILE A 243 47.04 14.57 -13.39
C ILE A 243 46.85 14.13 -14.84
N ASP A 244 46.99 12.85 -15.14
CA ASP A 244 46.80 12.32 -16.49
C ASP A 244 45.39 12.62 -17.03
N GLY A 245 44.37 12.51 -16.18
CA GLY A 245 42.99 12.87 -16.50
C GLY A 245 42.83 14.36 -16.82
N ILE A 246 43.48 15.26 -16.07
CA ILE A 246 43.48 16.70 -16.35
C ILE A 246 44.15 16.99 -17.69
N HIS A 247 45.29 16.35 -17.98
CA HIS A 247 45.99 16.52 -19.26
C HIS A 247 45.14 16.01 -20.43
N ALA A 248 44.56 14.81 -20.32
CA ALA A 248 43.69 14.22 -21.33
C ALA A 248 42.42 15.06 -21.57
N PHE A 249 41.80 15.57 -20.49
CA PHE A 249 40.63 16.43 -20.60
C PHE A 249 40.96 17.75 -21.29
N ASN A 250 42.08 18.40 -20.92
CA ASN A 250 42.50 19.65 -21.54
C ASN A 250 42.82 19.46 -23.04
N ALA A 251 43.48 18.35 -23.41
CA ALA A 251 43.75 18.02 -24.81
C ALA A 251 42.45 17.80 -25.60
N MET A 252 41.54 16.98 -25.10
CA MET A 252 40.23 16.76 -25.72
C MET A 252 39.43 18.05 -25.85
N ARG A 253 39.46 18.92 -24.84
CA ARG A 253 38.80 20.23 -24.85
C ARG A 253 39.39 21.13 -25.94
N GLU A 254 40.72 21.18 -26.07
CA GLU A 254 41.37 21.97 -27.11
C GLU A 254 41.01 21.47 -28.51
N ASP A 255 41.01 20.16 -28.73
CA ASP A 255 40.58 19.53 -29.99
C ASP A 255 39.12 19.87 -30.31
N LEU A 256 38.23 19.79 -29.31
CA LEU A 256 36.82 20.13 -29.47
C LEU A 256 36.62 21.62 -29.77
N VAL A 257 37.33 22.51 -29.08
CA VAL A 257 37.28 23.96 -29.35
C VAL A 257 37.83 24.27 -30.74
N GLN A 258 38.88 23.59 -31.18
CA GLN A 258 39.42 23.74 -32.53
C GLN A 258 38.44 23.25 -33.60
N PHE A 259 37.73 22.15 -33.35
CA PHE A 259 36.68 21.64 -34.21
C PHE A 259 35.48 22.60 -34.28
N LEU A 260 35.07 23.20 -33.16
CA LEU A 260 33.91 24.09 -33.09
C LEU A 260 34.18 25.54 -33.54
N ARG A 261 35.44 26.01 -33.51
CA ARG A 261 35.83 27.37 -33.92
C ARG A 261 35.34 27.78 -35.33
N PRO A 262 35.50 26.98 -36.40
CA PRO A 262 35.02 27.37 -37.74
C PRO A 262 33.48 27.46 -37.84
N PHE A 263 32.74 26.69 -37.04
CA PHE A 263 31.27 26.78 -37.00
C PHE A 263 30.82 28.08 -36.32
N ALA A 264 31.53 28.51 -35.28
CA ALA A 264 31.29 29.78 -34.60
C ALA A 264 31.62 30.99 -35.49
N GLU A 265 32.73 30.94 -36.24
CA GLU A 265 33.12 32.00 -37.19
C GLU A 265 32.21 32.04 -38.43
N GLY A 266 31.73 30.88 -38.88
CA GLY A 266 30.81 30.74 -40.01
C GLY A 266 29.33 30.96 -39.68
N GLY A 267 28.97 31.14 -38.41
CA GLY A 267 27.59 31.28 -37.96
C GLY A 267 26.70 30.06 -38.23
N GLN A 268 27.29 28.88 -38.39
CA GLN A 268 26.60 27.65 -38.75
C GLN A 268 26.17 26.88 -37.50
N VAL A 269 24.94 26.37 -37.51
CA VAL A 269 24.43 25.52 -36.42
C VAL A 269 25.07 24.13 -36.52
N VAL A 270 25.67 23.67 -35.43
CA VAL A 270 26.29 22.33 -35.32
C VAL A 270 25.20 21.27 -35.21
N ALA A 271 25.23 20.25 -36.05
CA ALA A 271 24.28 19.14 -36.01
C ALA A 271 24.78 17.95 -35.17
N GLU A 272 23.87 17.08 -34.75
CA GLU A 272 24.20 15.87 -33.97
C GLU A 272 25.19 14.95 -34.70
N ALA A 273 25.07 14.84 -36.02
CA ALA A 273 25.94 14.01 -36.85
C ALA A 273 27.41 14.47 -36.81
N ASP A 274 27.65 15.79 -36.75
CA ASP A 274 28.99 16.37 -36.75
C ASP A 274 29.73 16.05 -35.44
N VAL A 275 29.01 16.12 -34.31
CA VAL A 275 29.56 15.79 -32.99
C VAL A 275 29.84 14.29 -32.88
N LYS A 276 28.93 13.43 -33.36
CA LYS A 276 29.16 11.97 -33.36
C LYS A 276 30.39 11.59 -34.19
N ASN A 277 30.49 12.12 -35.40
CA ASN A 277 31.64 11.86 -36.29
C ASN A 277 32.96 12.30 -35.63
N PHE A 278 32.99 13.45 -34.96
CA PHE A 278 34.18 13.92 -34.23
C PHE A 278 34.64 12.92 -33.16
N PHE A 279 33.72 12.43 -32.32
CA PHE A 279 34.06 11.45 -31.29
C PHE A 279 34.39 10.06 -31.87
N ASP A 280 33.79 9.68 -33.00
CA ASP A 280 34.15 8.46 -33.72
C ASP A 280 35.62 8.49 -34.19
N THR A 281 36.03 9.57 -34.85
CA THR A 281 37.42 9.74 -35.30
C THR A 281 38.42 9.77 -34.13
N LEU A 282 38.04 10.39 -33.01
CA LEU A 282 38.86 10.40 -31.78
C LEU A 282 39.06 9.01 -31.18
N ARG A 283 38.01 8.18 -31.20
CA ARG A 283 38.07 6.78 -30.72
C ARG A 283 38.88 5.88 -31.64
N GLU A 284 38.79 6.06 -32.95
CA GLU A 284 39.60 5.34 -33.93
C GLU A 284 41.09 5.66 -33.74
N LYS A 285 41.43 6.94 -33.62
CA LYS A 285 42.81 7.38 -33.35
C LYS A 285 43.38 6.79 -32.05
N GLN A 286 42.60 6.77 -30.96
CA GLN A 286 43.01 6.13 -29.71
C GLN A 286 43.22 4.61 -29.85
N LYS A 287 42.40 3.91 -30.64
CA LYS A 287 42.59 2.48 -30.91
C LYS A 287 43.88 2.23 -31.68
N ASP A 288 44.19 3.07 -32.67
CA ASP A 288 45.43 2.94 -33.45
C ASP A 288 46.67 3.19 -32.58
N ASP A 289 46.65 4.22 -31.74
CA ASP A 289 47.72 4.52 -30.78
C ASP A 289 47.91 3.40 -29.75
N SER A 290 46.82 2.73 -29.34
CA SER A 290 46.84 1.59 -28.40
C SER A 290 47.36 0.29 -29.03
N ASN A 291 47.29 0.17 -30.36
CA ASN A 291 47.69 -1.03 -31.09
C ASN A 291 49.15 -0.93 -31.60
N GLN A 292 49.76 0.25 -31.47
CA GLN A 292 51.15 0.56 -31.86
C GLN A 292 52.12 0.65 -30.68
N ALA A 293 51.61 0.66 -29.44
CA ALA A 293 52.38 0.60 -28.19
C ALA A 293 52.46 -0.84 -27.64
#